data_AF-A0A0G4LG69-F1
#
_entry.id   AF-A0A0G4LG69-F1
#
_cell.length_a   1.000
_cell.length_b   1.000
_cell.length_c   1.000
_cell.angle_alpha   90.00
_cell.angle_beta   90.00
_cell.angle_gamma   90.00
#
_symmetry.space_group_name_H-M   'P 1'
#
loop_
_entity.id
_entity.type
_entity.pdbx_description
1 polymer ?
#
loop_
_entity_poly.entity_id
_entity_poly.type
_entity_poly.pdbx_seq_one_letter_code
_entity_poly.pdbx_strand_id
1 'polypeptide(L)' 'MLIKESYVDVATSADGKDGSMRIYVFHPSIPGYPNA' A
#
# COMPACT_ATOMS: atom_id res chain seq x y z
N MET A 1 9.03 9.86 11.42
CA MET A 1 8.90 9.59 9.97
C MET A 1 7.73 10.42 9.46
N LEU A 2 7.88 11.19 8.38
CA LEU A 2 6.81 12.08 7.88
C LEU A 2 5.77 11.34 7.02
N ILE A 3 6.09 10.12 6.60
CA ILE A 3 5.23 9.24 5.77
C ILE A 3 5.31 7.85 6.37
N LYS A 4 4.19 7.14 6.48
CA LYS A 4 4.07 5.73 6.83
C LYS A 4 3.78 4.97 5.54
N GLU A 5 4.71 4.08 5.18
CA GLU A 5 4.53 3.18 4.05
C GLU A 5 3.83 1.89 4.52
N SER A 6 2.85 1.44 3.75
CA SER A 6 2.32 0.09 3.82
C SER A 6 2.11 -0.46 2.42
N TYR A 7 1.92 -1.78 2.31
CA TYR A 7 1.59 -2.41 1.05
C TYR A 7 0.56 -3.51 1.26
N VAL A 8 -0.17 -3.80 0.19
CA VAL A 8 -1.04 -4.97 0.10
C VAL A 8 -0.82 -5.66 -1.23
N ASP A 9 -0.70 -6.98 -1.17
CA ASP A 9 -0.64 -7.83 -2.35
C ASP A 9 -2.05 -8.30 -2.68
N VAL A 10 -2.47 -8.10 -3.93
CA VAL A 10 -3.78 -8.51 -4.42
C VAL A 10 -3.62 -9.50 -5.57
N ALA A 11 -4.48 -10.52 -5.60
CA ALA A 11 -4.57 -11.42 -6.72
C ALA A 11 -5.01 -10.65 -7.97
N THR A 12 -4.35 -10.91 -9.10
CA THR A 12 -4.65 -10.27 -10.38
C THR A 12 -4.62 -11.30 -11.50
N SER A 13 -5.34 -11.02 -12.57
CA SER A 13 -5.30 -11.81 -13.80
C SER A 13 -5.10 -10.87 -14.98
N ALA A 14 -4.06 -11.12 -15.78
CA ALA A 14 -3.74 -10.32 -16.96
C ALA A 14 -3.38 -11.27 -18.11
N ASP A 15 -3.99 -11.06 -19.28
CA ASP A 15 -3.79 -11.91 -20.46
C ASP A 15 -4.03 -13.42 -20.18
N GLY A 16 -5.06 -13.73 -19.39
CA GLY A 16 -5.40 -15.10 -18.99
C GLY A 16 -4.41 -15.77 -18.05
N LYS A 17 -3.45 -15.02 -17.48
CA LYS A 17 -2.48 -15.51 -16.51
C LYS A 17 -2.74 -14.90 -15.14
N ASP A 18 -2.79 -15.77 -14.14
CA ASP A 18 -2.90 -15.36 -12.74
C ASP A 18 -1.55 -14.89 -12.20
N GLY A 19 -1.60 -13.86 -11.37
CA GLY A 19 -0.44 -13.23 -10.77
C GLY A 19 -0.78 -12.44 -9.51
N SER A 20 0.22 -11.78 -8.95
CA SER A 20 0.08 -10.91 -7.79
C SER A 20 0.52 -9.49 -8.15
N MET A 21 -0.29 -8.50 -7.78
CA MET A 21 0.05 -7.09 -7.92
C MET A 21 0.21 -6.48 -6.54
N ARG A 22 1.31 -5.75 -6.33
CA ARG A 22 1.58 -5.03 -5.09
C ARG A 22 1.13 -3.58 -5.20
N ILE A 23 0.31 -3.16 -4.26
CA ILE A 23 -0.15 -1.78 -4.13
C ILE A 23 0.58 -1.16 -2.94
N TYR A 24 1.27 -0.04 -3.16
CA TYR A 24 1.94 0.74 -2.12
C TYR A 24 1.06 1.90 -1.68
N VAL A 25 0.92 2.09 -0.37
CA VAL A 25 0.16 3.17 0.24
C VAL A 25 1.11 4.01 1.10
N PHE A 26 1.18 5.30 0.79
CA PHE A 26 2.00 6.27 1.51
C PHE A 26 1.06 7.19 2.29
N HIS A 27 0.99 6.97 3.61
CA HIS A 27 0.14 7.75 4.50
C HIS A 27 0.96 8.84 5.21
N PRO A 28 0.62 10.14 5.11
CA PRO A 28 1.35 11.18 5.84
C PRO A 28 1.23 10.97 7.35
N SER A 29 2.32 11.19 8.09
CA SER A 29 2.37 11.00 9.55
C SER A 29 2.67 12.34 10.23
N ILE A 30 1.70 12.83 11.01
CA ILE A 30 1.82 14.06 11.79
C ILE A 30 2.28 13.69 13.22
N PRO A 31 3.40 14.23 13.71
CA PRO A 31 3.86 14.01 15.09
C PRO A 31 2.76 14.35 16.11
N GLY A 32 2.47 13.43 17.02
CA GLY A 32 1.43 13.60 18.06
C GLY A 32 0.01 13.24 17.61
N TYR A 33 -0.23 12.96 16.33
CA TYR A 33 -1.53 12.55 15.81
C TYR A 33 -1.42 11.22 15.05
N PRO A 34 -1.49 10.08 15.75
CA PRO A 34 -1.17 8.76 15.18
C PRO A 34 -2.15 8.28 14.10
N ASN A 35 -3.32 8.92 13.96
CA ASN A 35 -4.38 8.55 13.01
C ASN A 35 -4.81 9.73 12.11
N ALA A 36 -4.02 10.80 12.04
CA ALA A 36 -4.26 11.91 11.12
C ALA A 36 -3.85 11.57 9.68
#